data_AF-A0A8D0GUF4-F1
#
_entry.id   AF-A0A8D0GUF4-F1
#
_cell.length_a   1.000
_cell.length_b   1.000
_cell.length_c   1.000
_cell.angle_alpha   90.00
_cell.angle_beta   90.00
_cell.angle_gamma   90.00
#
_symmetry.space_group_name_H-M   'P 1'
#
loop_
_entity.id
_entity.type
_entity.pdbx_description
1 polymer ?
#
loop_
_entity_poly.entity_id
_entity_poly.type
_entity_poly.pdbx_seq_one_letter_code
_entity_poly.pdbx_strand_id
1 'polypeptide(L)'
;MPNILDDIIASVVENKIPPNRTPKTNIKSEVKEESKDGQRFIPHDCSKLYSDIPHSWICDKHILWFKDHKNSSNWKLFKECWKQGKPVIVSGMHKKINVNLLKAESISLDFGDHQADLLNCRDSITTNGNVKEFWDGFEDITRRQKIKNGETVVLKLKDWPSGDDFKTMMPARYEDLLKSLPLPEYCNTEGKFNLASHLPGFFVRPDL
;
A
#
# COMPACT_ATOMS: atom_id res chain seq x y z
N MET A 1 55.81 9.59 -4.78
CA MET A 1 54.56 8.84 -4.48
C MET A 1 53.74 8.83 -5.75
N PRO A 2 53.31 7.68 -6.29
CA PRO A 2 52.42 7.64 -7.45
C PRO A 2 51.02 8.15 -7.09
N ASN A 3 50.40 8.87 -8.02
CA ASN A 3 49.18 9.64 -7.81
C ASN A 3 47.97 8.77 -8.23
N ILE A 4 47.28 8.21 -7.25
CA ILE A 4 46.15 7.25 -7.39
C ILE A 4 45.04 7.72 -8.36
N LEU A 5 44.94 9.03 -8.59
CA LEU A 5 43.93 9.64 -9.44
C LEU A 5 44.18 9.37 -10.94
N ASP A 6 45.44 9.27 -11.35
CA ASP A 6 45.81 9.04 -12.75
C ASP A 6 45.50 7.59 -13.18
N ASP A 7 45.63 6.63 -12.26
CA ASP A 7 45.30 5.21 -12.48
C ASP A 7 43.79 4.98 -12.60
N ILE A 8 42.99 5.75 -11.84
CA ILE A 8 41.52 5.70 -11.91
C ILE A 8 41.04 6.30 -13.24
N ILE A 9 41.64 7.40 -13.69
CA ILE A 9 41.30 8.02 -14.98
C ILE A 9 41.67 7.07 -16.13
N ALA A 10 42.84 6.42 -16.09
CA ALA A 10 43.24 5.44 -17.10
C ALA A 10 42.27 4.24 -17.15
N SER A 11 41.85 3.71 -16.00
CA SER A 11 40.93 2.56 -15.90
C SER A 11 39.52 2.84 -16.46
N VAL A 12 39.05 4.08 -16.34
CA VAL A 12 37.72 4.49 -16.83
C VAL A 12 37.75 4.83 -18.33
N VAL A 13 38.89 5.27 -18.88
CA VAL A 13 39.05 5.56 -20.31
C VAL A 13 39.14 4.29 -21.16
N GLU A 14 39.68 3.19 -20.63
CA GLU A 14 39.80 1.91 -21.36
C GLU A 14 38.48 1.12 -21.47
N ASN A 15 37.51 1.35 -20.58
CA ASN A 15 36.26 0.58 -20.53
C ASN A 15 35.07 1.18 -21.30
N LYS A 16 35.32 1.92 -22.39
CA LYS A 16 34.25 2.36 -23.29
C LYS A 16 33.80 1.22 -24.23
N ILE A 17 32.62 0.67 -23.96
CA ILE A 17 31.89 -0.25 -24.87
C ILE A 17 31.50 0.54 -26.14
N PRO A 18 31.87 0.09 -27.36
CA PRO A 18 31.46 0.74 -28.59
C PRO A 18 30.02 0.36 -28.99
N PRO A 19 29.27 1.27 -29.65
CA PRO A 19 27.92 0.99 -30.10
C PRO A 19 27.94 0.21 -31.43
N ASN A 20 26.92 -0.65 -31.62
CA ASN A 20 26.61 -1.44 -32.81
C ASN A 20 27.49 -2.65 -33.15
N ARG A 21 26.91 -3.86 -32.97
CA ARG A 21 26.93 -4.98 -33.94
C ARG A 21 25.99 -6.12 -33.50
N THR A 22 24.94 -6.36 -34.27
CA THR A 22 24.31 -7.70 -34.47
C THR A 22 24.96 -8.35 -35.72
N PRO A 23 24.71 -9.61 -36.16
CA PRO A 23 24.12 -10.83 -35.55
C PRO A 23 24.93 -12.15 -35.87
N LYS A 24 24.37 -13.32 -35.47
CA LYS A 24 24.37 -14.66 -36.14
C LYS A 24 25.09 -15.88 -35.49
N THR A 25 24.23 -16.83 -35.04
CA THR A 25 24.21 -18.30 -35.24
C THR A 25 25.48 -19.15 -35.01
N ASN A 26 25.46 -20.15 -34.11
CA ASN A 26 24.99 -21.52 -34.41
C ASN A 26 25.13 -22.48 -33.20
N ILE A 27 24.30 -23.52 -33.26
CA ILE A 27 23.94 -24.54 -32.26
C ILE A 27 25.11 -25.44 -31.83
N LYS A 28 25.22 -25.73 -30.53
CA LYS A 28 25.44 -27.10 -30.01
C LYS A 28 24.90 -27.25 -28.58
N SER A 29 24.02 -28.22 -28.47
CA SER A 29 23.29 -28.71 -27.31
C SER A 29 24.20 -29.30 -26.23
N GLU A 30 24.04 -28.85 -25.00
CA GLU A 30 24.28 -29.66 -23.80
C GLU A 30 23.14 -29.41 -22.81
N VAL A 31 22.42 -30.49 -22.53
CA VAL A 31 21.34 -30.57 -21.55
C VAL A 31 21.95 -30.40 -20.16
N LYS A 32 21.61 -29.31 -19.47
CA LYS A 32 21.71 -29.23 -18.02
C LYS A 32 20.33 -28.91 -17.47
N GLU A 33 19.80 -29.88 -16.73
CA GLU A 33 18.55 -29.79 -15.98
C GLU A 33 18.53 -28.52 -15.14
N GLU A 34 17.69 -27.56 -15.55
CA GLU A 34 17.25 -26.51 -14.65
C GLU A 34 16.28 -27.12 -13.64
N SER A 35 16.70 -27.07 -12.39
CA SER A 35 15.89 -27.35 -11.21
C SER A 35 14.61 -26.51 -11.25
N LYS A 36 13.48 -27.17 -11.57
CA LYS A 36 12.13 -26.68 -11.34
C LYS A 36 11.86 -26.62 -9.84
N ASP A 37 12.33 -25.59 -9.16
CA ASP A 37 11.82 -25.26 -7.82
C ASP A 37 11.49 -23.77 -7.76
N GLY A 38 10.20 -23.48 -7.56
CA GLY A 38 9.78 -22.11 -7.23
C GLY A 38 8.34 -21.76 -7.58
N GLN A 39 7.78 -22.26 -8.69
CA GLN A 39 6.38 -21.99 -9.04
C GLN A 39 5.45 -22.99 -8.36
N ARG A 40 5.42 -22.96 -7.02
CA ARG A 40 4.35 -23.60 -6.26
C ARG A 40 3.09 -22.77 -6.42
N PHE A 41 2.38 -22.98 -7.53
CA PHE A 41 0.95 -22.73 -7.60
C PHE A 41 0.33 -23.37 -6.37
N ILE A 42 -0.58 -22.66 -5.67
CA ILE A 42 -1.40 -23.28 -4.63
C ILE A 42 -1.94 -24.58 -5.23
N PRO A 43 -1.55 -25.77 -4.73
CA PRO A 43 -2.19 -26.99 -5.18
C PRO A 43 -3.67 -26.78 -4.95
N HIS A 44 -4.51 -27.11 -5.93
CA HIS A 44 -5.97 -26.94 -5.87
C HIS A 44 -6.62 -27.60 -4.62
N ASP A 45 -5.82 -28.27 -3.78
CA ASP A 45 -6.14 -28.97 -2.53
C ASP A 45 -5.79 -28.20 -1.22
N CYS A 46 -5.36 -26.93 -1.25
CA CYS A 46 -5.21 -26.13 -0.01
C CYS A 46 -6.55 -25.88 0.70
N SER A 47 -7.69 -26.06 0.02
CA SER A 47 -9.02 -25.92 0.63
C SER A 47 -9.23 -26.87 1.82
N LYS A 48 -8.58 -28.04 1.84
CA LYS A 48 -8.66 -28.97 2.98
C LYS A 48 -7.74 -28.57 4.14
N LEU A 49 -6.59 -27.97 3.84
CA LEU A 49 -5.60 -27.56 4.85
C LEU A 49 -6.05 -26.34 5.66
N TYR A 50 -6.93 -25.52 5.10
CA TYR A 50 -7.42 -24.27 5.70
C TYR A 50 -8.95 -24.25 5.81
N SER A 51 -9.58 -25.42 5.96
CA SER A 51 -11.03 -25.53 6.07
C SER A 51 -11.60 -24.88 7.34
N ASP A 52 -10.76 -24.70 8.37
CA ASP A 52 -11.05 -24.02 9.62
C ASP A 52 -11.02 -22.49 9.52
N ILE A 53 -10.52 -21.95 8.41
CA ILE A 53 -10.43 -20.50 8.17
C ILE A 53 -11.59 -20.06 7.28
N PRO A 54 -12.54 -19.23 7.76
CA PRO A 54 -13.66 -18.77 6.94
C PRO A 54 -13.21 -17.85 5.80
N HIS A 55 -13.22 -18.37 4.56
CA HIS A 55 -12.79 -17.61 3.38
C HIS A 55 -13.60 -17.94 2.12
N SER A 56 -13.40 -17.15 1.08
CA SER A 56 -13.86 -17.40 -0.27
C SER A 56 -12.92 -16.77 -1.28
N TRP A 57 -13.18 -17.01 -2.55
CA TRP A 57 -12.37 -16.55 -3.66
C TRP A 57 -13.24 -15.72 -4.59
N ILE A 58 -12.75 -14.56 -5.01
CA ILE A 58 -13.41 -13.68 -6.00
C ILE A 58 -12.48 -13.46 -7.20
N CYS A 59 -13.02 -12.89 -8.28
CA CYS A 59 -12.29 -12.64 -9.53
C CYS A 59 -11.60 -13.92 -10.05
N ASP A 60 -12.35 -14.98 -10.31
CA ASP A 60 -11.83 -16.26 -10.81
C ASP A 60 -10.66 -16.82 -9.98
N LYS A 61 -10.78 -16.73 -8.65
CA LYS A 61 -9.76 -17.19 -7.68
C LYS A 61 -8.44 -16.42 -7.69
N HIS A 62 -8.48 -15.14 -8.11
CA HIS A 62 -7.33 -14.25 -8.01
C HIS A 62 -7.25 -13.52 -6.67
N ILE A 63 -8.40 -13.23 -6.04
CA ILE A 63 -8.43 -12.49 -4.78
C ILE A 63 -8.97 -13.40 -3.68
N LEU A 64 -8.19 -13.54 -2.61
CA LEU A 64 -8.61 -14.22 -1.40
C LEU A 64 -9.46 -13.26 -0.56
N TRP A 65 -10.62 -13.73 -0.10
CA TRP A 65 -11.51 -12.97 0.77
C TRP A 65 -11.72 -13.70 2.09
N PHE A 66 -11.20 -13.15 3.19
CA PHE A 66 -11.51 -13.59 4.55
C PHE A 66 -12.84 -13.02 5.02
N LYS A 67 -13.73 -13.90 5.46
CA LYS A 67 -15.09 -13.55 5.90
C LYS A 67 -15.16 -13.19 7.38
N ASP A 68 -14.21 -13.68 8.18
CA ASP A 68 -14.16 -13.42 9.63
C ASP A 68 -12.85 -12.71 10.00
N HIS A 69 -12.95 -11.44 10.39
CA HIS A 69 -11.83 -10.63 10.85
C HIS A 69 -11.32 -11.04 12.25
N LYS A 70 -12.10 -11.81 13.02
CA LYS A 70 -11.72 -12.24 14.38
C LYS A 70 -10.86 -13.50 14.38
N ASN A 71 -10.81 -14.23 13.26
CA ASN A 71 -10.06 -15.47 13.18
C ASN A 71 -8.53 -15.19 13.19
N SER A 72 -7.89 -15.58 14.29
CA SER A 72 -6.45 -15.41 14.52
C SER A 72 -5.55 -16.29 13.66
N SER A 73 -6.13 -17.25 12.90
CA SER A 73 -5.39 -18.11 11.97
C SER A 73 -5.38 -17.58 10.53
N ASN A 74 -6.06 -16.47 10.22
CA ASN A 74 -6.11 -15.89 8.87
C ASN A 74 -4.72 -15.70 8.24
N TRP A 75 -3.71 -15.32 9.05
CA TRP A 75 -2.34 -15.09 8.57
C TRP A 75 -1.71 -16.33 7.90
N LYS A 76 -2.14 -17.55 8.26
CA LYS A 76 -1.61 -18.79 7.71
C LYS A 76 -1.93 -18.95 6.24
N LEU A 77 -3.20 -18.74 5.86
CA LEU A 77 -3.63 -18.79 4.46
C LEU A 77 -3.21 -17.53 3.69
N PHE A 78 -3.23 -16.36 4.36
CA PHE A 78 -2.71 -15.12 3.79
C PHE A 78 -1.28 -15.29 3.29
N LYS A 79 -0.40 -15.87 4.12
CA LYS A 79 1.02 -16.09 3.79
C LYS A 79 1.21 -16.82 2.46
N GLU A 80 0.41 -17.86 2.20
CA GLU A 80 0.54 -18.62 0.95
C GLU A 80 0.07 -17.84 -0.28
N CYS A 81 -0.98 -17.03 -0.14
CA CYS A 81 -1.46 -16.18 -1.23
C CYS A 81 -0.52 -14.99 -1.49
N TRP A 82 -0.03 -14.36 -0.42
CA TRP A 82 0.83 -13.18 -0.50
C TRP A 82 2.20 -13.49 -1.12
N LYS A 83 2.75 -14.69 -0.87
CA LYS A 83 3.95 -15.19 -1.57
C LYS A 83 3.82 -15.20 -3.09
N GLN A 84 2.60 -15.32 -3.61
CA GLN A 84 2.31 -15.31 -5.05
C GLN A 84 1.91 -13.92 -5.56
N GLY A 85 2.00 -12.88 -4.72
CA GLY A 85 1.57 -11.53 -5.07
C GLY A 85 0.06 -11.37 -5.27
N LYS A 86 -0.75 -12.29 -4.72
CA LYS A 86 -2.22 -12.22 -4.86
C LYS A 86 -2.81 -11.22 -3.87
N PRO A 87 -3.81 -10.39 -4.28
CA PRO A 87 -4.51 -9.50 -3.38
C PRO A 87 -5.36 -10.27 -2.36
N VAL A 88 -5.55 -9.67 -1.19
CA VAL A 88 -6.37 -10.23 -0.11
C VAL A 88 -7.30 -9.16 0.45
N ILE A 89 -8.55 -9.55 0.73
CA ILE A 89 -9.58 -8.72 1.35
C ILE A 89 -9.96 -9.34 2.69
N VAL A 90 -10.07 -8.52 3.74
CA VAL A 90 -10.63 -8.91 5.05
C VAL A 90 -11.89 -8.09 5.31
N SER A 91 -13.04 -8.73 5.35
CA SER A 91 -14.32 -8.03 5.58
C SER A 91 -14.65 -7.88 7.07
N GLY A 92 -15.42 -6.84 7.39
CA GLY A 92 -15.99 -6.65 8.73
C GLY A 92 -15.15 -5.84 9.71
N MET A 93 -14.07 -5.20 9.24
CA MET A 93 -13.18 -4.39 10.10
C MET A 93 -13.90 -3.23 10.81
N HIS A 94 -14.97 -2.69 10.22
CA HIS A 94 -15.82 -1.68 10.85
C HIS A 94 -16.48 -2.13 12.17
N LYS A 95 -16.53 -3.45 12.45
CA LYS A 95 -17.02 -3.98 13.74
C LYS A 95 -15.96 -3.95 14.85
N LYS A 96 -14.69 -3.70 14.49
CA LYS A 96 -13.55 -3.61 15.40
C LYS A 96 -13.12 -2.16 15.65
N ILE A 97 -13.28 -1.33 14.62
CA ILE A 97 -13.03 0.11 14.65
C ILE A 97 -14.17 0.85 15.37
N ASN A 98 -13.84 1.86 16.16
CA ASN A 98 -14.81 2.82 16.68
C ASN A 98 -15.27 3.78 15.57
N VAL A 99 -16.33 3.38 14.86
CA VAL A 99 -16.88 4.12 13.72
C VAL A 99 -17.27 5.57 14.03
N ASN A 100 -17.55 5.91 15.29
CA ASN A 100 -17.89 7.29 15.65
C ASN A 100 -16.72 8.25 15.46
N LEU A 101 -15.48 7.77 15.62
CA LEU A 101 -14.28 8.57 15.38
C LEU A 101 -14.08 8.85 13.88
N LEU A 102 -14.61 8.01 13.00
CA LEU A 102 -14.38 8.10 11.55
C LEU A 102 -15.50 8.85 10.80
N LYS A 103 -16.53 9.33 11.50
CA LYS A 103 -17.62 10.09 10.88
C LYS A 103 -17.12 11.42 10.34
N ALA A 104 -17.65 11.83 9.19
CA ALA A 104 -17.32 13.10 8.54
C ALA A 104 -17.52 14.29 9.48
N GLU A 105 -18.63 14.31 10.23
CA GLU A 105 -18.94 15.38 11.19
C GLU A 105 -17.94 15.40 12.35
N SER A 106 -17.50 14.24 12.81
CA SER A 106 -16.51 14.14 13.90
C SER A 106 -15.15 14.67 13.45
N ILE A 107 -14.71 14.32 12.24
CA ILE A 107 -13.44 14.83 11.70
C ILE A 107 -13.56 16.34 11.41
N SER A 108 -14.68 16.79 10.86
CA SER A 108 -14.92 18.21 10.62
C SER A 108 -14.99 19.03 11.90
N LEU A 109 -15.53 18.49 12.98
CA LEU A 109 -15.61 19.17 14.28
C LEU A 109 -14.21 19.37 14.86
N ASP A 110 -13.40 18.31 14.84
CA ASP A 110 -12.07 18.32 15.45
C ASP A 110 -11.06 19.18 14.66
N PHE A 111 -11.22 19.26 13.33
CA PHE A 111 -10.16 19.78 12.45
C PHE A 111 -10.65 20.66 11.30
N GLY A 112 -11.91 21.07 11.31
CA GLY A 112 -12.48 21.88 10.24
C GLY A 112 -11.69 23.16 9.97
N ASP A 113 -11.10 23.77 10.99
CA ASP A 113 -10.37 25.03 10.86
C ASP A 113 -8.99 24.90 10.16
N HIS A 114 -8.54 23.67 9.90
CA HIS A 114 -7.28 23.44 9.21
C HIS A 114 -7.39 23.84 7.73
N GLN A 115 -6.25 24.29 7.18
CA GLN A 115 -6.08 24.44 5.73
C GLN A 115 -5.45 23.18 5.16
N ALA A 116 -5.92 22.75 4.00
CA ALA A 116 -5.42 21.57 3.32
C ALA A 116 -5.53 21.72 1.80
N ASP A 117 -4.79 20.88 1.10
CA ASP A 117 -4.87 20.80 -0.35
C ASP A 117 -6.10 20.01 -0.77
N LEU A 118 -6.96 20.67 -1.55
CA LEU A 118 -8.14 20.07 -2.17
C LEU A 118 -7.85 19.88 -3.66
N LEU A 119 -7.88 18.62 -4.10
CA LEU A 119 -7.68 18.25 -5.49
C LEU A 119 -9.03 18.09 -6.19
N ASN A 120 -9.24 18.83 -7.28
CA ASN A 120 -10.35 18.56 -8.18
C ASN A 120 -10.05 17.30 -9.01
N CYS A 121 -10.84 16.25 -8.80
CA CYS A 121 -10.63 14.95 -9.45
C CYS A 121 -10.84 14.99 -10.97
N ARG A 122 -11.47 16.03 -11.52
CA ARG A 122 -11.75 16.15 -12.96
C ARG A 122 -10.56 16.65 -13.76
N ASP A 123 -9.90 17.71 -13.29
CA ASP A 123 -8.82 18.39 -13.99
C ASP A 123 -7.46 18.27 -13.28
N SER A 124 -7.44 17.60 -12.12
CA SER A 124 -6.26 17.44 -11.26
C SER A 124 -5.65 18.75 -10.75
N ILE A 125 -6.42 19.85 -10.77
CA ILE A 125 -5.99 21.12 -10.20
C ILE A 125 -6.10 21.02 -8.68
N THR A 126 -5.03 21.40 -7.98
CA THR A 126 -4.99 21.46 -6.52
C THR A 126 -5.14 22.91 -6.06
N THR A 127 -6.03 23.15 -5.12
CA THR A 127 -6.22 24.45 -4.47
C THR A 127 -6.16 24.28 -2.97
N ASN A 128 -5.52 25.22 -2.28
CA ASN A 128 -5.55 25.24 -0.82
C ASN A 128 -6.93 25.74 -0.36
N GLY A 129 -7.54 25.05 0.60
CA GLY A 129 -8.86 25.38 1.11
C GLY A 129 -9.09 24.86 2.53
N ASN A 130 -10.21 25.27 3.11
CA ASN A 130 -10.57 24.91 4.46
C ASN A 130 -11.10 23.46 4.51
N VAL A 131 -10.61 22.67 5.46
CA VAL A 131 -10.99 21.25 5.64
C VAL A 131 -12.49 21.11 5.94
N LYS A 132 -13.08 22.06 6.66
CA LYS A 132 -14.53 22.12 6.93
C LYS A 132 -15.35 22.19 5.64
N GLU A 133 -14.92 22.95 4.63
CA GLU A 133 -15.66 23.05 3.36
C GLU A 133 -15.74 21.70 2.64
N PHE A 134 -14.66 20.92 2.69
CA PHE A 134 -14.64 19.56 2.16
C PHE A 134 -15.63 18.65 2.90
N TRP A 135 -15.59 18.64 4.23
CA TRP A 135 -16.45 17.77 5.03
C TRP A 135 -17.92 18.20 5.02
N ASP A 136 -18.18 19.51 4.98
CA ASP A 136 -19.53 20.08 4.86
C ASP A 136 -20.24 19.64 3.57
N GLY A 137 -19.48 19.49 2.49
CA GLY A 137 -19.96 19.01 1.19
C GLY A 137 -19.82 17.50 0.96
N PHE A 138 -19.35 16.73 1.96
CA PHE A 138 -19.03 15.31 1.80
C PHE A 138 -20.28 14.51 1.37
N GLU A 139 -21.36 14.65 2.14
CA GLU A 139 -22.67 14.01 1.87
C GLU A 139 -23.73 14.99 1.33
N ASP A 140 -23.49 16.30 1.43
CA ASP A 140 -24.41 17.33 0.92
C ASP A 140 -23.86 18.01 -0.34
N ILE A 141 -24.41 17.63 -1.50
CA ILE A 141 -24.02 18.17 -2.81
C ILE A 141 -24.28 19.68 -2.89
N THR A 142 -25.29 20.21 -2.18
CA THR A 142 -25.64 21.64 -2.23
C THR A 142 -24.58 22.53 -1.58
N ARG A 143 -23.79 21.95 -0.67
CA ARG A 143 -22.71 22.61 0.06
C ARG A 143 -21.34 22.46 -0.60
N ARG A 144 -21.26 21.71 -1.72
CA ARG A 144 -20.02 21.58 -2.49
C ARG A 144 -19.68 22.87 -3.24
N GLN A 145 -18.38 23.13 -3.35
CA GLN A 145 -17.87 24.19 -4.21
C GLN A 145 -18.35 24.01 -5.66
N LYS A 146 -18.56 25.12 -6.36
CA LYS A 146 -19.00 25.14 -7.76
C LYS A 146 -17.98 25.85 -8.63
N ILE A 147 -17.75 25.33 -9.83
CA ILE A 147 -16.94 26.06 -10.83
C ILE A 147 -17.79 27.14 -11.52
N LYS A 148 -17.15 27.97 -12.35
CA LYS A 148 -17.77 29.15 -13.00
C LYS A 148 -19.06 28.85 -13.78
N ASN A 149 -19.25 27.63 -14.28
CA ASN A 149 -20.45 27.22 -15.01
C ASN A 149 -21.61 26.73 -14.09
N GLY A 150 -21.42 26.73 -12.77
CA GLY A 150 -22.40 26.28 -11.78
C GLY A 150 -22.33 24.79 -11.41
N GLU A 151 -21.48 24.00 -12.07
CA GLU A 151 -21.30 22.57 -11.78
C GLU A 151 -20.52 22.37 -10.46
N THR A 152 -21.01 21.46 -9.61
CA THR A 152 -20.32 21.08 -8.37
C THR A 152 -19.07 20.26 -8.65
N VAL A 153 -18.00 20.51 -7.91
CA VAL A 153 -16.74 19.76 -8.06
C VAL A 153 -16.73 18.45 -7.28
N VAL A 154 -15.97 17.48 -7.79
CA VAL A 154 -15.60 16.27 -7.06
C VAL A 154 -14.21 16.49 -6.49
N LEU A 155 -14.12 16.64 -5.18
CA LEU A 155 -12.88 16.94 -4.48
C LEU A 155 -12.28 15.69 -3.83
N LYS A 156 -10.95 15.66 -3.75
CA LYS A 156 -10.18 14.78 -2.87
C LYS A 156 -9.40 15.66 -1.89
N LEU A 157 -9.55 15.40 -0.60
CA LEU A 157 -8.68 15.95 0.44
C LEU A 157 -7.32 15.24 0.35
N LYS A 158 -6.27 16.00 0.04
CA LYS A 158 -4.96 15.45 -0.32
C LYS A 158 -4.02 15.42 0.89
N ASP A 159 -3.42 14.25 1.13
CA ASP A 159 -2.33 14.00 2.08
C ASP A 159 -2.55 14.61 3.48
N TRP A 160 -3.80 14.59 3.95
CA TRP A 160 -4.21 15.24 5.18
C TRP A 160 -4.89 14.25 6.15
N PRO A 161 -4.47 14.23 7.42
CA PRO A 161 -3.15 14.67 7.89
C PRO A 161 -2.03 13.81 7.25
N SER A 162 -0.83 14.36 7.08
CA SER A 162 0.35 13.62 6.63
C SER A 162 0.75 12.54 7.64
N GLY A 163 1.50 11.52 7.22
CA GLY A 163 1.83 10.32 8.02
C GLY A 163 2.29 10.62 9.46
N ASP A 164 3.40 11.35 9.62
CA ASP A 164 3.92 11.72 10.96
C ASP A 164 2.95 12.59 11.76
N ASP A 165 2.11 13.35 11.07
CA ASP A 165 1.08 14.20 11.69
C ASP A 165 -0.16 13.40 12.11
N PHE A 166 -0.45 12.25 11.50
CA PHE A 166 -1.66 11.49 11.85
C PHE A 166 -1.62 10.98 13.29
N LYS A 167 -0.48 10.45 13.74
CA LYS A 167 -0.31 9.97 15.12
C LYS A 167 -0.39 11.09 16.14
N THR A 168 0.17 12.26 15.82
CA THR A 168 0.26 13.40 16.74
C THR A 168 -1.05 14.22 16.76
N MET A 169 -1.66 14.43 15.59
CA MET A 169 -2.89 15.20 15.40
C MET A 169 -4.15 14.40 15.76
N MET A 170 -4.16 13.09 15.51
CA MET A 170 -5.32 12.23 15.71
C MET A 170 -5.02 10.99 16.58
N PRO A 171 -4.48 11.16 17.81
CA PRO A 171 -3.94 10.04 18.60
C PRO A 171 -5.00 8.96 18.89
N ALA A 172 -6.24 9.34 19.21
CA ALA A 172 -7.31 8.38 19.47
C ALA A 172 -7.70 7.57 18.21
N ARG A 173 -7.71 8.20 17.03
CA ARG A 173 -8.00 7.52 15.76
C ARG A 173 -6.85 6.63 15.34
N TYR A 174 -5.61 7.09 15.54
CA TYR A 174 -4.40 6.32 15.29
C TYR A 174 -4.37 5.05 16.15
N GLU A 175 -4.63 5.16 17.45
CA GLU A 175 -4.66 4.02 18.37
C GLU A 175 -5.77 3.03 18.02
N ASP A 176 -6.99 3.51 17.74
CA ASP A 176 -8.12 2.67 17.34
C ASP A 176 -7.85 1.92 16.02
N LEU A 177 -7.25 2.61 15.03
CA LEU A 177 -6.87 2.01 13.76
C LEU A 177 -5.82 0.90 13.96
N LEU A 178 -4.71 1.19 14.65
CA LEU A 178 -3.62 0.23 14.87
C LEU A 178 -4.09 -1.03 15.62
N LYS A 179 -4.93 -0.86 16.64
CA LYS A 179 -5.56 -1.99 17.36
C LYS A 179 -6.50 -2.77 16.45
N SER A 180 -7.12 -2.10 15.48
CA SER A 180 -8.11 -2.67 14.60
C SER A 180 -7.53 -3.37 13.38
N LEU A 181 -6.29 -3.14 12.97
CA LEU A 181 -5.72 -3.70 11.73
C LEU A 181 -5.98 -5.22 11.59
N PRO A 182 -6.38 -5.69 10.40
CA PRO A 182 -6.44 -7.12 10.11
C PRO A 182 -5.03 -7.70 9.99
N LEU A 183 -4.89 -9.03 10.11
CA LEU A 183 -3.62 -9.72 9.92
C LEU A 183 -2.48 -9.04 10.73
N PRO A 184 -2.66 -8.83 12.05
CA PRO A 184 -1.76 -8.01 12.85
C PRO A 184 -0.32 -8.52 12.86
N GLU A 185 -0.08 -9.80 12.58
CA GLU A 185 1.25 -10.35 12.41
C GLU A 185 2.05 -9.66 11.30
N TYR A 186 1.37 -9.11 10.29
CA TYR A 186 1.94 -8.42 9.13
C TYR A 186 1.68 -6.91 9.14
N CYS A 187 0.46 -6.49 9.49
CA CYS A 187 0.05 -5.09 9.33
C CYS A 187 0.35 -4.22 10.55
N ASN A 188 0.42 -4.79 11.75
CA ASN A 188 0.75 -4.01 12.95
C ASN A 188 2.26 -3.76 13.00
N THR A 189 2.69 -2.59 13.51
CA THR A 189 4.11 -2.21 13.66
C THR A 189 4.90 -3.11 14.62
N GLU A 190 4.20 -3.78 15.54
CA GLU A 190 4.71 -4.80 16.47
C GLU A 190 4.51 -6.24 15.95
N GLY A 191 4.01 -6.38 14.72
CA GLY A 191 3.76 -7.67 14.09
C GLY A 191 5.06 -8.45 13.83
N LYS A 192 5.10 -9.72 14.23
CA LYS A 192 6.27 -10.60 14.07
C LYS A 192 6.79 -10.79 12.63
N PHE A 193 5.99 -10.45 11.62
CA PHE A 193 6.37 -10.47 10.21
C PHE A 193 6.44 -9.08 9.57
N ASN A 194 6.19 -8.01 10.34
CA ASN A 194 6.38 -6.65 9.89
C ASN A 194 7.83 -6.24 10.10
N LEU A 195 8.60 -6.18 9.02
CA LEU A 195 10.03 -5.83 9.10
C LEU A 195 10.27 -4.32 9.18
N ALA A 196 9.26 -3.48 8.97
CA ALA A 196 9.47 -2.05 8.76
C ALA A 196 10.06 -1.35 10.01
N SER A 197 9.74 -1.81 11.21
CA SER A 197 10.33 -1.34 12.48
C SER A 197 11.67 -2.01 12.84
N HIS A 198 12.03 -3.11 12.16
CA HIS A 198 13.24 -3.90 12.44
C HIS A 198 14.37 -3.69 11.43
N LEU A 199 14.08 -3.15 10.25
CA LEU A 199 15.09 -2.93 9.23
C LEU A 199 16.00 -1.74 9.60
N PRO A 200 17.32 -1.86 9.35
CA PRO A 200 18.24 -0.74 9.45
C PRO A 200 17.80 0.49 8.65
N GLY A 201 18.18 1.68 9.10
CA GLY A 201 17.75 2.96 8.49
C GLY A 201 18.22 3.20 7.05
N PHE A 202 19.13 2.37 6.51
CA PHE A 202 19.52 2.43 5.10
C PHE A 202 18.50 1.76 4.16
N PHE A 203 17.55 0.98 4.70
CA PHE A 203 16.38 0.56 3.95
C PHE A 203 15.37 1.70 3.89
N VAL A 204 14.73 1.88 2.74
CA VAL A 204 13.59 2.79 2.61
C VAL A 204 12.48 2.28 3.51
N ARG A 205 12.24 2.98 4.62
CA ARG A 205 11.11 2.70 5.49
C ARG A 205 9.87 3.31 4.84
N PRO A 206 8.76 2.56 4.75
CA PRO A 206 7.49 3.19 4.45
C PRO A 206 7.14 4.15 5.59
N ASP A 207 6.39 5.21 5.28
CA ASP A 207 5.71 6.01 6.30
C ASP A 207 4.69 5.06 6.97
N LEU A 208 4.94 4.72 8.24
CA LEU A 208 4.19 3.72 9.02
C LEU A 208 3.15 4.36 9.93
#